data_AF-A0A4Y2EKC7-F1
#
_entry.id   AF-A0A4Y2EKC7-F1
#
_cell.length_a   1.000
_cell.length_b   1.000
_cell.length_c   1.000
_cell.angle_alpha   90.00
_cell.angle_beta   90.00
_cell.angle_gamma   90.00
#
_symmetry.space_group_name_H-M   'P 1'
#
loop_
_entity.id
_entity.type
_entity.pdbx_description
1 polymer ?
#
loop_
_entity_poly.entity_id
_entity_poly.type
_entity_poly.pdbx_seq_one_letter_code
_entity_poly.pdbx_strand_id
1 'polypeptide(L)'
;MAQSLVSSLTPFKGGNENFYFFIKQINDIAKLEKWGEAIKILVLKLNLKDEALKFLVSNPKIEEIDNFDSLVKKLEEKFCKKPNFDEAQRQFNNLKQNVSQSISDLAEQVSSTTEKFSNPNNSEEENIVNFTEKLKLSKFIEALRPDIRVEVKKLGPKTFKSAVAIAKNIDNGLSDDGGELNVTDSGINQILSQKLSTNKQILELSEKVNAISSQNLCVNSLTEATTSNNVQSNLQSPC
;
A
#
# COMPACT_ATOMS: atom_id res chain seq x y z
N MET A 1 38.75 42.89 14.03
CA MET A 1 37.39 43.22 13.56
C MET A 1 36.53 41.98 13.76
N ALA A 2 35.45 42.06 14.52
CA ALA A 2 34.47 40.97 14.55
C ALA A 2 33.85 40.89 13.15
N GLN A 3 33.96 39.73 12.49
CA GLN A 3 33.22 39.49 11.25
C GLN A 3 31.74 39.50 11.60
N SER A 4 30.99 40.47 11.06
CA SER A 4 29.54 40.48 11.23
C SER A 4 28.94 39.24 10.58
N LEU A 5 28.03 38.58 11.27
CA LEU A 5 27.41 37.34 10.81
C LEU A 5 26.53 37.56 9.58
N VAL A 6 26.20 38.83 9.26
CA VAL A 6 25.58 39.23 7.99
C VAL A 6 26.32 38.66 6.79
N SER A 7 27.66 38.60 6.85
CA SER A 7 28.49 38.07 5.76
C SER A 7 28.32 36.57 5.50
N SER A 8 27.76 35.85 6.47
CA SER A 8 27.44 34.42 6.37
C SER A 8 26.04 34.15 5.81
N LEU A 9 25.23 35.19 5.58
CA LEU A 9 23.90 35.03 5.00
C LEU A 9 23.99 34.60 3.53
N THR A 10 23.39 33.45 3.22
CA THR A 10 23.11 33.07 1.83
C THR A 10 22.09 34.04 1.21
N PRO A 11 22.40 34.68 0.08
CA PRO A 11 21.45 35.53 -0.63
C PRO A 11 20.26 34.73 -1.17
N PHE A 12 19.10 35.37 -1.29
CA PHE A 12 17.89 34.79 -1.85
C PHE A 12 17.67 35.29 -3.29
N LYS A 13 17.69 34.38 -4.28
CA LYS A 13 17.57 34.75 -5.70
C LYS A 13 16.15 34.70 -6.25
N GLY A 14 15.21 34.09 -5.51
CA GLY A 14 13.82 33.93 -5.93
C GLY A 14 13.55 32.73 -6.83
N GLY A 15 14.41 31.70 -6.77
CA GLY A 15 14.26 30.43 -7.47
C GLY A 15 13.78 29.30 -6.55
N ASN A 16 14.52 28.19 -6.52
CA ASN A 16 14.21 27.01 -5.70
C ASN A 16 14.78 27.08 -4.27
N GLU A 17 15.35 28.22 -3.86
CA GLU A 17 15.86 28.38 -2.50
C GLU A 17 14.74 28.32 -1.45
N ASN A 18 15.06 27.77 -0.29
CA ASN A 18 14.12 27.72 0.82
C ASN A 18 13.98 29.12 1.45
N PHE A 19 12.92 29.84 1.06
CA PHE A 19 12.60 31.16 1.59
C PHE A 19 12.49 31.19 3.11
N TYR A 20 11.84 30.20 3.73
CA TYR A 20 11.69 30.14 5.19
C TYR A 20 13.03 29.99 5.91
N PHE A 21 13.94 29.18 5.36
CA PHE A 21 15.29 29.07 5.91
C PHE A 21 16.07 30.37 5.80
N PHE A 22 15.93 31.10 4.68
CA PHE A 22 16.52 32.43 4.51
C PHE A 22 16.01 33.44 5.56
N ILE A 23 14.69 33.54 5.74
CA ILE A 23 14.09 34.43 6.75
C ILE A 23 14.49 34.02 8.17
N LYS A 24 14.57 32.71 8.45
CA LYS A 24 15.03 32.19 9.74
C LYS A 24 16.47 32.64 10.04
N GLN A 25 17.39 32.53 9.08
CA GLN A 25 18.78 32.99 9.27
C GLN A 25 18.84 34.48 9.61
N ILE A 26 18.07 35.33 8.91
CA ILE A 26 18.01 36.77 9.21
C ILE A 26 17.52 36.99 10.65
N ASN A 27 16.46 36.31 11.08
CA ASN A 27 15.92 36.46 12.42
C ASN A 27 16.88 35.96 13.52
N ASP A 28 17.55 34.83 13.28
CA ASP A 28 18.52 34.26 14.23
C ASP A 28 19.71 35.20 14.43
N ILE A 29 20.27 35.76 13.34
CA ILE A 29 21.37 36.73 13.40
C ILE A 29 20.90 38.03 14.04
N ALA A 30 19.73 38.54 13.65
CA ALA A 30 19.17 39.76 14.22
C ALA A 30 18.93 39.66 15.73
N LYS A 31 18.54 38.48 16.22
CA LYS A 31 18.39 38.22 17.66
C LYS A 31 19.75 38.23 18.36
N LEU A 32 20.77 37.62 17.77
CA LEU A 32 22.11 37.55 18.34
C LEU A 32 22.81 38.91 18.38
N GLU A 33 22.71 39.68 17.29
CA GLU A 33 23.31 41.00 17.14
C GLU A 33 22.40 42.14 17.63
N LYS A 34 21.21 41.83 18.19
CA LYS A 34 20.23 42.78 18.72
C LYS A 34 19.82 43.87 17.72
N TRP A 35 19.56 43.48 16.47
CA TRP A 35 19.15 44.43 15.43
C TRP A 35 17.80 45.06 15.71
N GLY A 36 17.71 46.36 15.49
CA GLY A 36 16.44 47.06 15.30
C GLY A 36 15.79 46.73 13.96
N GLU A 37 14.51 47.07 13.82
CA GLU A 37 13.71 46.73 12.63
C GLU A 37 14.29 47.29 11.32
N ALA A 38 14.78 48.53 11.34
CA ALA A 38 15.42 49.15 10.18
C ALA A 38 16.62 48.35 9.64
N ILE A 39 17.45 47.80 10.55
CA ILE A 39 18.60 46.97 10.17
C ILE A 39 18.12 45.65 9.56
N LYS A 40 17.10 45.00 10.16
CA LYS A 40 16.52 43.77 9.60
C LYS A 40 16.02 43.97 8.17
N ILE A 41 15.28 45.05 7.93
CA ILE A 41 14.72 45.37 6.61
C ILE A 41 15.83 45.65 5.60
N LEU A 42 16.83 46.45 6.00
CA LEU A 42 17.96 46.75 5.12
C LEU A 42 18.72 45.48 4.75
N VAL A 43 19.04 44.62 5.74
CA VAL A 43 19.74 43.34 5.50
C VAL A 43 18.91 42.42 4.61
N LEU A 44 17.59 42.34 4.82
CA LEU A 44 16.69 41.57 3.96
C LEU A 44 16.77 42.05 2.50
N LYS A 45 16.61 43.37 2.27
CA LYS A 45 16.65 43.97 0.92
C LYS A 45 18.02 43.76 0.24
N LEU A 46 19.12 43.96 0.96
CA LEU A 46 20.48 43.79 0.42
C LEU A 46 20.83 42.34 0.03
N ASN A 47 20.20 41.38 0.69
CA ASN A 47 20.40 39.95 0.44
C ASN A 47 19.46 39.37 -0.62
N LEU A 48 18.58 40.17 -1.21
CA LEU A 48 17.83 39.77 -2.41
C LEU A 48 18.74 39.88 -3.64
N LYS A 49 18.67 38.89 -4.53
CA LYS A 49 19.39 38.83 -5.81
C LYS A 49 18.45 38.42 -6.94
N ASP A 50 18.92 38.57 -8.17
CA ASP A 50 18.26 38.08 -9.40
C ASP A 50 16.76 38.40 -9.45
N GLU A 51 15.89 37.39 -9.55
CA GLU A 51 14.44 37.57 -9.65
C GLU A 51 13.82 38.17 -8.37
N ALA A 52 14.37 37.87 -7.19
CA ALA A 52 13.94 38.48 -5.94
C ALA A 52 14.23 39.99 -5.89
N LEU A 53 15.43 40.39 -6.32
CA LEU A 53 15.79 41.81 -6.40
C LEU A 53 14.98 42.53 -7.49
N LYS A 54 14.83 41.90 -8.66
CA LYS A 54 14.04 42.44 -9.76
C LYS A 54 12.58 42.67 -9.34
N PHE A 55 11.99 41.74 -8.58
CA PHE A 55 10.64 41.91 -8.03
C PHE A 55 10.55 43.11 -7.09
N LEU A 56 11.51 43.29 -6.18
CA LEU A 56 11.53 44.43 -5.26
C LEU A 56 11.58 45.77 -6.04
N VAL A 57 12.56 45.89 -6.94
CA VAL A 57 12.82 47.13 -7.71
C VAL A 57 11.67 47.44 -8.69
N SER A 58 11.01 46.41 -9.23
CA SER A 58 9.86 46.61 -10.14
C SER A 58 8.57 47.00 -9.41
N ASN A 59 8.55 46.98 -8.07
CA ASN A 59 7.37 47.29 -7.26
C ASN A 59 7.72 48.32 -6.17
N PRO A 60 7.73 49.63 -6.49
CA PRO A 60 8.14 50.69 -5.55
C PRO A 60 7.36 50.68 -4.22
N LYS A 61 6.06 50.35 -4.27
CA LYS A 61 5.22 50.21 -3.06
C LYS A 61 5.68 49.12 -2.10
N ILE A 62 6.36 48.09 -2.60
CA ILE A 62 6.93 47.00 -1.79
C ILE A 62 8.31 47.43 -1.27
N GLU A 63 9.09 48.13 -2.09
CA GLU A 63 10.38 48.69 -1.69
C GLU A 63 10.25 49.71 -0.54
N GLU A 64 9.17 50.48 -0.50
CA GLU A 64 8.89 51.47 0.55
C GLU A 64 8.39 50.87 1.87
N ILE A 65 8.14 49.55 1.94
CA ILE A 65 7.70 48.91 3.18
C ILE A 65 8.79 49.04 4.26
N ASP A 66 8.38 49.58 5.41
CA ASP A 66 9.19 49.88 6.59
C ASP A 66 8.90 48.97 7.79
N ASN A 67 7.98 48.01 7.62
CA ASN A 67 7.72 46.93 8.57
C ASN A 67 8.26 45.60 8.04
N PHE A 68 9.05 44.90 8.87
CA PHE A 68 9.75 43.69 8.45
C PHE A 68 8.77 42.58 8.07
N ASP A 69 7.77 42.31 8.90
CA ASP A 69 6.82 41.21 8.68
C ASP A 69 5.96 41.44 7.43
N SER A 70 5.57 42.69 7.17
CA SER A 70 4.82 43.08 5.96
C SER A 70 5.64 42.85 4.69
N LEU A 71 6.94 43.16 4.72
CA LEU A 71 7.84 42.93 3.59
C LEU A 71 8.07 41.43 3.37
N VAL A 72 8.33 40.68 4.44
CA VAL A 72 8.46 39.22 4.40
C VAL A 72 7.21 38.58 3.78
N LYS A 73 6.02 39.01 4.21
CA LYS A 73 4.74 38.50 3.68
C LYS A 73 4.60 38.77 2.17
N LYS A 74 5.00 39.94 1.68
CA LYS A 74 4.93 40.25 0.24
C LYS A 74 5.90 39.40 -0.59
N LEU A 75 7.09 39.15 -0.07
CA LEU A 75 8.05 38.26 -0.69
C LEU A 75 7.57 36.80 -0.66
N GLU A 76 6.99 36.37 0.47
CA GLU A 76 6.38 35.05 0.62
C GLU A 76 5.25 34.86 -0.39
N GLU A 77 4.33 35.82 -0.53
CA GLU A 77 3.24 35.76 -1.52
C GLU A 77 3.73 35.58 -2.97
N LYS A 78 4.92 36.12 -3.29
CA LYS A 78 5.50 36.05 -4.64
C LYS A 78 6.31 34.79 -4.88
N PHE A 79 7.16 34.41 -3.93
CA PHE A 79 8.19 33.38 -4.11
C PHE A 79 7.86 32.06 -3.42
N CYS A 80 7.03 32.07 -2.38
CA CYS A 80 6.45 30.87 -1.84
C CYS A 80 5.16 30.58 -2.59
N LYS A 81 5.17 29.57 -3.46
CA LYS A 81 3.92 29.03 -3.98
C LYS A 81 3.09 28.58 -2.79
N LYS A 82 1.99 29.28 -2.50
CA LYS A 82 0.96 28.72 -1.63
C LYS A 82 0.57 27.37 -2.24
N PRO A 83 0.50 26.29 -1.45
CA PRO A 83 -0.06 25.04 -1.95
C PRO A 83 -1.44 25.38 -2.51
N ASN A 84 -1.56 25.34 -3.84
CA ASN A 84 -2.80 25.68 -4.50
C ASN A 84 -3.77 24.56 -4.14
N PHE A 85 -4.78 24.87 -3.32
CA PHE A 85 -5.76 23.88 -2.87
C PHE A 85 -6.39 23.17 -4.08
N ASP A 86 -6.71 23.91 -5.15
CA ASP A 86 -7.30 23.33 -6.36
C ASP A 86 -6.33 22.38 -7.06
N GLU A 87 -5.04 22.68 -7.05
CA GLU A 87 -4.01 21.81 -7.62
C GLU A 87 -3.79 20.56 -6.76
N ALA A 88 -3.65 20.72 -5.44
CA ALA A 88 -3.51 19.62 -4.50
C ALA A 88 -4.74 18.69 -4.55
N GLN A 89 -5.95 19.25 -4.64
CA GLN A 89 -7.18 18.51 -4.79
C GLN A 89 -7.25 17.77 -6.13
N ARG A 90 -6.87 18.42 -7.25
CA ARG A 90 -6.80 17.76 -8.56
C ARG A 90 -5.79 16.62 -8.56
N GLN A 91 -4.60 16.82 -7.99
CA GLN A 91 -3.58 15.78 -7.85
C GLN A 91 -4.12 14.61 -7.03
N PHE A 92 -4.70 14.90 -5.85
CA PHE A 92 -5.32 13.90 -4.98
C PHE A 92 -6.41 13.09 -5.71
N ASN A 93 -7.33 13.77 -6.41
CA ASN A 93 -8.43 13.11 -7.11
C ASN A 93 -7.93 12.20 -8.25
N ASN A 94 -6.88 12.62 -8.96
CA ASN A 94 -6.35 11.92 -10.12
C ASN A 94 -5.35 10.80 -9.78
N LEU A 95 -5.01 10.58 -8.52
CA LEU A 95 -4.12 9.48 -8.13
C LEU A 95 -4.69 8.13 -8.59
N LYS A 96 -3.91 7.46 -9.43
CA LYS A 96 -4.13 6.09 -9.90
C LYS A 96 -2.76 5.44 -10.09
N GLN A 97 -2.69 4.15 -9.81
CA GLN A 97 -1.50 3.34 -10.00
C GLN A 97 -1.24 3.17 -11.51
N ASN A 98 -0.05 3.57 -11.95
CA ASN A 98 0.39 3.27 -13.32
C ASN A 98 0.79 1.79 -13.45
N VAL A 99 0.76 1.25 -14.67
CA VAL A 99 1.03 -0.18 -14.93
C VAL A 99 2.38 -0.61 -14.36
N SER A 100 3.43 0.21 -14.52
CA SER A 100 4.79 -0.07 -14.05
C SER A 100 5.12 0.50 -12.67
N GLN A 101 4.17 1.15 -11.99
CA GLN A 101 4.42 1.77 -10.69
C GLN A 101 4.32 0.73 -9.58
N SER A 102 5.36 0.65 -8.76
CA SER A 102 5.37 -0.26 -7.61
C SER A 102 4.37 0.19 -6.54
N ILE A 103 3.93 -0.77 -5.72
CA ILE A 103 3.05 -0.47 -4.59
C ILE A 103 3.70 0.48 -3.57
N SER A 104 5.02 0.40 -3.40
CA SER A 104 5.76 1.31 -2.52
C SER A 104 5.71 2.75 -3.02
N ASP A 105 5.97 2.96 -4.31
CA ASP A 105 5.99 4.30 -4.90
C ASP A 105 4.59 4.92 -4.90
N LEU A 106 3.56 4.10 -5.18
CA LEU A 106 2.17 4.55 -5.05
C LEU A 106 1.84 4.96 -3.61
N ALA A 107 2.26 4.17 -2.62
CA ALA A 107 2.00 4.47 -1.21
C ALA A 107 2.66 5.78 -0.77
N GLU A 108 3.90 6.02 -1.18
CA GLU A 108 4.61 7.27 -0.93
C GLU A 108 3.91 8.45 -1.61
N GLN A 109 3.53 8.29 -2.88
CA GLN A 109 2.81 9.32 -3.65
C GLN A 109 1.47 9.66 -3.01
N VAL A 110 0.67 8.66 -2.63
CA VAL A 110 -0.60 8.85 -1.92
C VAL A 110 -0.38 9.57 -0.60
N SER A 111 0.65 9.19 0.18
CA SER A 111 0.96 9.84 1.46
C SER A 111 1.29 11.31 1.27
N SER A 112 2.27 11.62 0.42
CA SER A 112 2.71 13.00 0.17
C SER A 112 1.58 13.88 -0.38
N THR A 113 0.80 13.36 -1.33
CA THR A 113 -0.29 14.12 -1.95
C THR A 113 -1.45 14.35 -0.98
N THR A 114 -1.80 13.33 -0.18
CA THR A 114 -2.86 13.46 0.83
C THR A 114 -2.45 14.45 1.91
N GLU A 115 -1.21 14.39 2.40
CA GLU A 115 -0.68 15.34 3.39
C GLU A 115 -0.72 16.78 2.86
N LYS A 116 -0.30 17.02 1.61
CA LYS A 116 -0.39 18.35 0.98
C LYS A 116 -1.84 18.86 0.84
N PHE A 117 -2.80 17.96 0.67
CA PHE A 117 -4.22 18.31 0.49
C PHE A 117 -4.96 18.51 1.82
N SER A 118 -4.83 17.58 2.77
CA SER A 118 -5.60 17.56 4.02
C SER A 118 -4.86 18.13 5.23
N ASN A 119 -3.52 18.17 5.20
CA ASN A 119 -2.71 18.70 6.28
C ASN A 119 -1.50 19.54 5.77
N PRO A 120 -1.73 20.61 4.97
CA PRO A 120 -0.65 21.37 4.33
C PRO A 120 0.32 22.03 5.31
N ASN A 121 -0.09 22.22 6.57
CA ASN A 121 0.71 22.84 7.63
C ASN A 121 1.40 21.81 8.55
N ASN A 122 1.31 20.51 8.27
CA ASN A 122 1.81 19.45 9.15
C ASN A 122 1.34 19.62 10.62
N SER A 123 0.06 19.94 10.80
CA SER A 123 -0.53 19.99 12.13
C SER A 123 -0.46 18.62 12.81
N GLU A 124 -0.11 18.62 14.10
CA GLU A 124 -0.08 17.44 14.96
C GLU A 124 -1.43 17.20 15.67
N GLU A 125 -2.46 18.01 15.38
CA GLU A 125 -3.79 17.82 15.96
C GLU A 125 -4.37 16.44 15.61
N GLU A 126 -4.73 15.68 16.63
CA GLU A 126 -5.18 14.28 16.50
C GLU A 126 -6.31 14.11 15.48
N ASN A 127 -7.28 15.04 15.46
CA ASN A 127 -8.40 15.00 14.53
C ASN A 127 -7.94 15.14 13.07
N ILE A 128 -7.00 16.04 12.79
CA ILE A 128 -6.44 16.28 11.44
C ILE A 128 -5.59 15.09 11.01
N VAL A 129 -4.77 14.56 11.92
CA VAL A 129 -3.93 13.38 11.66
C VAL A 129 -4.80 12.15 11.38
N ASN A 130 -5.81 11.87 12.20
CA ASN A 130 -6.72 10.74 12.02
C ASN A 130 -7.53 10.86 10.71
N PHE A 131 -8.01 12.06 10.39
CA PHE A 131 -8.69 12.30 9.12
C PHE A 131 -7.77 12.07 7.92
N THR A 132 -6.53 12.57 7.99
CA THR A 132 -5.51 12.38 6.95
C THR A 132 -5.18 10.90 6.75
N GLU A 133 -5.01 10.13 7.83
CA GLU A 133 -4.77 8.68 7.75
C GLU A 133 -5.94 7.90 7.13
N LYS A 134 -7.18 8.28 7.45
CA LYS A 134 -8.37 7.69 6.81
C LYS A 134 -8.44 8.02 5.32
N LEU A 135 -8.10 9.25 4.94
CA LEU A 135 -8.01 9.66 3.54
C LEU A 135 -6.93 8.88 2.79
N LYS A 136 -5.72 8.73 3.38
CA LYS A 136 -4.64 7.91 2.80
C LYS A 136 -5.12 6.50 2.51
N LEU A 137 -5.77 5.85 3.49
CA LEU A 137 -6.32 4.51 3.33
C LEU A 137 -7.34 4.43 2.19
N SER A 138 -8.36 5.29 2.21
CA SER A 138 -9.42 5.29 1.19
C SER A 138 -8.85 5.55 -0.21
N LYS A 139 -8.00 6.57 -0.35
CA LYS A 139 -7.44 6.97 -1.64
C LYS A 139 -6.47 5.93 -2.18
N PHE A 140 -5.65 5.32 -1.33
CA PHE A 140 -4.76 4.23 -1.73
C PHE A 140 -5.55 3.06 -2.33
N ILE A 141 -6.59 2.58 -1.64
CA ILE A 141 -7.42 1.47 -2.15
C ILE A 141 -8.09 1.85 -3.47
N GLU A 142 -8.57 3.09 -3.61
CA GLU A 142 -9.18 3.57 -4.86
C GLU A 142 -8.17 3.61 -6.02
N ALA A 143 -6.96 4.08 -5.75
CA ALA A 143 -5.90 4.30 -6.71
C ALA A 143 -5.25 3.01 -7.23
N LEU A 144 -5.29 1.92 -6.47
CA LEU A 144 -4.75 0.61 -6.89
C LEU A 144 -5.30 0.14 -8.25
N ARG A 145 -4.45 -0.58 -9.00
CA ARG A 145 -4.89 -1.26 -10.23
C ARG A 145 -6.06 -2.22 -9.92
N PRO A 146 -7.00 -2.43 -10.86
CA PRO A 146 -8.24 -3.18 -10.59
C PRO A 146 -8.02 -4.62 -10.08
N ASP A 147 -7.04 -5.33 -10.62
CA ASP A 147 -6.60 -6.67 -10.25
C ASP A 147 -6.21 -6.77 -8.77
N ILE A 148 -5.40 -5.84 -8.28
CA ILE A 148 -4.98 -5.80 -6.87
C ILE A 148 -6.09 -5.27 -5.97
N ARG A 149 -6.77 -4.21 -6.42
CA ARG A 149 -7.78 -3.50 -5.64
C ARG A 149 -8.91 -4.39 -5.17
N VAL A 150 -9.38 -5.31 -6.01
CA VAL A 150 -10.47 -6.23 -5.67
C VAL A 150 -10.05 -7.13 -4.50
N GLU A 151 -8.86 -7.71 -4.56
CA GLU A 151 -8.34 -8.58 -3.51
C GLU A 151 -8.06 -7.83 -2.20
N VAL A 152 -7.49 -6.62 -2.28
CA VAL A 152 -7.29 -5.76 -1.09
C VAL A 152 -8.63 -5.42 -0.43
N LYS A 153 -9.67 -5.11 -1.21
CA LYS A 153 -11.01 -4.82 -0.68
C LYS A 153 -11.63 -6.01 0.04
N LYS A 154 -11.46 -7.23 -0.49
CA LYS A 154 -11.95 -8.47 0.15
C LYS A 154 -11.31 -8.68 1.52
N LEU A 155 -10.02 -8.37 1.66
CA LEU A 155 -9.28 -8.52 2.92
C LEU A 155 -9.56 -7.41 3.94
N GLY A 156 -10.17 -6.30 3.52
CA GLY A 156 -10.74 -5.29 4.42
C GLY A 156 -9.75 -4.62 5.40
N PRO A 157 -8.61 -4.07 4.93
CA PRO A 157 -7.62 -3.42 5.80
C PRO A 157 -8.22 -2.26 6.60
N LYS A 158 -7.78 -2.11 7.86
CA LYS A 158 -8.22 -1.03 8.76
C LYS A 158 -7.28 0.17 8.80
N THR A 159 -6.05 0.00 8.34
CA THR A 159 -5.03 1.05 8.36
C THR A 159 -4.34 1.13 7.01
N PHE A 160 -3.84 2.32 6.67
CA PHE A 160 -3.08 2.53 5.44
C PHE A 160 -1.87 1.58 5.35
N LYS A 161 -1.11 1.44 6.44
CA LYS A 161 0.02 0.49 6.53
C LYS A 161 -0.39 -0.96 6.24
N SER A 162 -1.52 -1.41 6.78
CA SER A 162 -2.05 -2.76 6.52
C SER A 162 -2.45 -2.93 5.06
N ALA A 163 -3.12 -1.93 4.46
CA ALA A 163 -3.49 -1.97 3.04
C ALA A 163 -2.26 -2.06 2.13
N VAL A 164 -1.20 -1.31 2.43
CA VAL A 164 0.06 -1.35 1.66
C VAL A 164 0.72 -2.73 1.75
N ALA A 165 0.79 -3.33 2.95
CA ALA A 165 1.39 -4.66 3.12
C ALA A 165 0.62 -5.73 2.35
N ILE A 166 -0.72 -5.69 2.42
CA ILE A 166 -1.58 -6.62 1.67
C ILE A 166 -1.39 -6.45 0.17
N ALA A 167 -1.43 -5.21 -0.32
CA ALA A 167 -1.26 -4.91 -1.75
C ALA A 167 0.10 -5.38 -2.28
N LYS A 168 1.18 -5.23 -1.51
CA LYS A 168 2.52 -5.75 -1.86
C LYS A 168 2.53 -7.27 -2.01
N ASN A 169 1.91 -7.98 -1.08
CA ASN A 169 1.85 -9.44 -1.13
C ASN A 169 1.08 -9.93 -2.38
N ILE A 170 -0.01 -9.25 -2.74
CA ILE A 170 -0.79 -9.56 -3.94
C ILE A 170 0.01 -9.24 -5.21
N ASP A 171 0.61 -8.06 -5.31
CA ASP A 171 1.41 -7.63 -6.48
C ASP A 171 2.60 -8.57 -6.73
N ASN A 172 3.27 -9.02 -5.67
CA ASN A 172 4.31 -10.03 -5.75
C ASN A 172 3.77 -11.36 -6.26
N GLY A 173 2.64 -11.84 -5.74
CA GLY A 173 2.01 -13.08 -6.19
C GLY A 173 1.54 -13.05 -7.65
N LEU A 174 1.10 -11.88 -8.14
CA LEU A 174 0.73 -11.68 -9.55
C LEU A 174 1.95 -11.61 -10.47
N SER A 175 3.08 -11.10 -9.96
CA SER A 175 4.34 -11.03 -10.71
C SER A 175 5.01 -12.40 -10.84
N ASP A 176 4.79 -13.29 -9.87
CA ASP A 176 5.36 -14.64 -9.82
C ASP A 176 4.53 -15.68 -10.61
N ASP A 177 3.36 -15.29 -11.14
CA ASP A 177 2.53 -16.14 -12.03
C ASP A 177 3.14 -16.28 -13.45
N GLY A 178 4.34 -15.71 -13.68
CA GLY A 178 5.24 -16.12 -14.76
C GLY A 178 5.98 -17.44 -14.47
N GLY A 179 5.94 -17.92 -13.23
CA GLY A 179 6.17 -19.31 -12.91
C GLY A 179 4.93 -20.09 -13.28
N GLU A 180 4.87 -20.56 -14.52
CA GLU A 180 3.98 -21.65 -14.91
C GLU A 180 3.88 -22.61 -13.71
N LEU A 181 2.66 -22.85 -13.22
CA LEU A 181 2.33 -24.13 -12.65
C LEU A 181 2.67 -25.14 -13.74
N ASN A 182 3.93 -25.54 -13.81
CA ASN A 182 4.43 -26.64 -14.60
C ASN A 182 3.93 -27.89 -13.87
N VAL A 183 2.61 -28.04 -13.85
CA VAL A 183 1.96 -29.32 -13.84
C VAL A 183 2.34 -29.92 -15.18
N THR A 184 3.60 -30.37 -15.26
CA THR A 184 4.09 -31.14 -16.39
C THR A 184 3.07 -32.25 -16.63
N ASP A 185 2.77 -32.54 -17.89
CA ASP A 185 1.88 -33.66 -18.24
C ASP A 185 2.29 -34.97 -17.53
N SER A 186 3.58 -35.09 -17.13
CA SER A 186 4.11 -36.12 -16.26
C SER A 186 3.40 -36.22 -14.89
N GLY A 187 3.13 -35.12 -14.20
CA GLY A 187 2.46 -35.12 -12.90
C GLY A 187 1.00 -35.55 -13.00
N ILE A 188 0.29 -35.08 -14.02
CA ILE A 188 -1.11 -35.51 -14.29
C ILE A 188 -1.13 -36.99 -14.68
N ASN A 189 -0.23 -37.43 -15.56
CA ASN A 189 -0.15 -38.84 -15.97
C ASN A 189 0.24 -39.77 -14.81
N GLN A 190 1.07 -39.32 -13.88
CA GLN A 190 1.43 -40.09 -12.69
C GLN A 190 0.23 -40.25 -11.74
N ILE A 191 -0.52 -39.17 -11.48
CA ILE A 191 -1.74 -39.21 -10.66
C ILE A 191 -2.82 -40.07 -11.32
N LEU A 192 -2.99 -39.96 -12.64
CA LEU A 192 -3.96 -40.74 -13.41
C LEU A 192 -3.60 -42.23 -13.39
N SER A 193 -2.32 -42.56 -13.59
CA SER A 193 -1.82 -43.94 -13.53
C SER A 193 -2.01 -44.55 -12.14
N GLN A 194 -1.78 -43.78 -11.09
CA GLN A 194 -1.99 -44.22 -9.72
C GLN A 194 -3.48 -44.49 -9.44
N LYS A 195 -4.38 -43.59 -9.85
CA LYS A 195 -5.83 -43.81 -9.74
C LYS A 195 -6.31 -45.01 -10.55
N LEU A 196 -5.80 -45.23 -11.76
CA LEU A 196 -6.14 -46.41 -12.57
C LEU A 196 -5.71 -47.71 -11.88
N SER A 197 -4.50 -47.73 -11.32
CA SER A 197 -4.00 -48.87 -10.55
C SER A 197 -4.86 -49.15 -9.32
N THR A 198 -5.24 -48.10 -8.57
CA THR A 198 -6.13 -48.25 -7.41
C THR A 198 -7.50 -48.78 -7.82
N ASN A 199 -8.10 -48.26 -8.90
CA ASN A 199 -9.39 -48.75 -9.39
C ASN A 199 -9.33 -50.21 -9.83
N LYS A 200 -8.23 -50.65 -10.44
CA LYS A 200 -8.02 -52.07 -10.77
C LYS A 200 -8.00 -52.96 -9.53
N GLN A 201 -7.30 -52.54 -8.47
CA GLN A 201 -7.26 -53.28 -7.21
C GLN A 201 -8.65 -53.35 -6.53
N ILE A 202 -9.43 -52.27 -6.60
CA ILE A 202 -10.81 -52.25 -6.09
C ILE A 202 -11.69 -53.25 -6.83
N LEU A 203 -11.55 -53.34 -8.16
CA LEU A 203 -12.31 -54.30 -8.97
C LEU A 203 -11.97 -55.74 -8.60
N GLU A 204 -10.67 -56.08 -8.51
CA GLU A 204 -10.21 -57.42 -8.11
C GLU A 204 -10.69 -57.80 -6.70
N LEU A 205 -10.70 -56.84 -5.77
CA LEU A 205 -11.24 -57.06 -4.42
C LEU A 205 -12.76 -57.30 -4.45
N SER A 206 -13.50 -56.56 -5.29
CA SER A 206 -14.94 -56.74 -5.44
C SER A 206 -15.28 -58.14 -5.97
N GLU A 207 -14.54 -58.63 -6.97
CA GLU A 207 -14.70 -59.99 -7.49
C GLU A 207 -14.44 -61.07 -6.42
N LYS A 208 -13.38 -60.90 -5.62
CA LYS A 208 -13.09 -61.81 -4.51
C LYS A 208 -14.18 -61.81 -3.44
N VAL A 209 -14.71 -60.64 -3.09
CA VAL A 209 -15.83 -60.53 -2.13
C VAL A 209 -17.07 -61.24 -2.67
N ASN A 210 -17.38 -61.08 -3.95
CA ASN A 210 -18.52 -61.76 -4.58
C ASN A 210 -18.35 -63.29 -4.62
N ALA A 211 -17.13 -63.77 -4.87
CA ALA A 211 -16.81 -65.21 -4.83
C ALA A 211 -16.98 -65.78 -3.41
N ILE A 212 -16.49 -65.08 -2.38
CA ILE A 212 -16.65 -65.47 -0.97
C ILE A 212 -18.14 -65.47 -0.58
N SER A 213 -18.89 -64.45 -0.99
CA SER A 213 -20.33 -64.35 -0.72
C SER A 213 -21.08 -65.55 -1.31
N SER A 214 -20.75 -65.91 -2.55
CA SER A 214 -21.35 -67.06 -3.25
C SER A 214 -20.97 -68.40 -2.60
N GLN A 215 -19.72 -68.57 -2.15
CA GLN A 215 -19.30 -69.74 -1.36
C GLN A 215 -20.05 -69.83 -0.03
N ASN A 216 -20.20 -68.72 0.70
CA ASN A 216 -20.93 -68.71 1.97
C ASN A 216 -22.41 -69.07 1.80
N LEU A 217 -23.06 -68.60 0.72
CA LEU A 217 -24.42 -69.03 0.37
C LEU A 217 -24.51 -70.54 0.14
N CYS A 218 -23.54 -71.13 -0.58
CA CYS A 218 -23.50 -72.57 -0.83
C CYS A 218 -23.27 -73.38 0.46
N VAL A 219 -22.36 -72.92 1.34
CA VAL A 219 -22.11 -73.54 2.64
C VAL A 219 -23.36 -73.51 3.51
N ASN A 220 -24.06 -72.38 3.56
CA ASN A 220 -25.28 -72.22 4.35
C ASN A 220 -26.40 -73.18 3.88
N SER A 221 -26.62 -73.31 2.57
CA SER A 221 -27.60 -74.28 2.03
C SER A 221 -27.21 -75.73 2.32
N LEU A 222 -25.92 -76.05 2.35
CA LEU A 222 -25.44 -77.40 2.69
C LEU A 222 -25.61 -77.70 4.20
N THR A 223 -25.36 -76.71 5.07
CA THR A 223 -25.62 -76.85 6.50
C THR A 223 -27.12 -77.00 6.80
N GLU A 224 -27.99 -76.26 6.12
CA GLU A 224 -29.45 -76.43 6.25
C GLU A 224 -29.89 -77.84 5.81
N ALA A 225 -29.39 -78.35 4.68
CA ALA A 225 -29.67 -79.70 4.21
C ALA A 225 -29.15 -80.80 5.17
N THR A 226 -27.96 -80.61 5.75
CA THR A 226 -27.37 -81.57 6.71
C THR A 226 -28.12 -81.58 8.05
N THR A 227 -28.63 -80.42 8.49
CA THR A 227 -29.42 -80.32 9.73
C THR A 227 -30.83 -80.88 9.54
N SER A 228 -31.45 -80.71 8.37
CA SER A 228 -32.75 -81.36 8.04
C SER A 228 -32.64 -82.89 7.91
N ASN A 229 -31.57 -83.40 7.30
CA ASN A 229 -31.39 -84.84 7.13
C ASN A 229 -31.15 -85.58 8.46
N ASN A 230 -30.54 -84.91 9.45
CA ASN A 230 -30.29 -85.51 10.77
C ASN A 230 -31.53 -85.53 11.67
N VAL A 231 -32.55 -84.71 11.39
CA VAL A 231 -33.84 -84.74 12.10
C VAL A 231 -34.76 -85.84 11.53
N GLN A 232 -34.66 -86.16 10.23
CA GLN A 232 -35.45 -87.25 9.62
C GLN A 232 -34.86 -88.65 9.80
N SER A 233 -33.54 -88.81 10.00
CA SER A 233 -32.92 -90.13 10.19
C SER A 233 -33.11 -90.76 11.57
N ASN A 234 -33.61 -90.02 12.57
CA ASN A 234 -33.87 -90.55 13.92
C ASN A 234 -35.30 -91.07 14.13
N LEU A 235 -36.13 -91.18 13.07
CA LEU A 235 -37.53 -91.60 13.17
C LEU A 235 -37.91 -92.85 12.34
N GLN A 236 -36.96 -93.71 11.96
CA GLN A 236 -37.27 -94.91 11.18
C GLN A 236 -36.65 -96.20 11.75
N SER A 237 -37.40 -96.79 12.71
CA SER A 237 -37.83 -98.21 12.85
C SER A 237 -36.78 -99.35 12.95
N PRO A 238 -37.10 -100.57 13.49
CA PRO A 238 -38.43 -101.20 13.54
C PRO A 238 -38.82 -101.98 14.83
N CYS A 239 -40.11 -102.33 14.85
CA CYS A 239 -40.78 -103.51 15.43
C CYS A 239 -40.37 -104.06 16.80
#